data_AF-A0A7L4NPF6-F1
#
_entry.id   AF-A0A7L4NPF6-F1
#
_cell.length_a   1.000
_cell.length_b   1.000
_cell.length_c   1.000
_cell.angle_alpha   90.00
_cell.angle_beta   90.00
_cell.angle_gamma   90.00
#
_symmetry.space_group_name_H-M   'P 1'
#
loop_
_entity.id
_entity.type
_entity.pdbx_description
1 polymer ?
#
loop_
_entity_poly.entity_id
_entity_poly.type
_entity_poly.pdbx_seq_one_letter_code
_entity_poly.pdbx_strand_id
1 'polypeptide(L)'
;DDDIIQDFLWMDCCCKIADKASYLLAMTFIYFKRANFSLSEYTRLNFFLALYLANTVEEDNEELKYEIFPWALGTTWRKLFPDFIKLRDELWIRIGYRAIVSRRCCEEVMAIAPTHYIWQRERPPHHSGAVRNYTRQVQLPRGPTASPAKCLLCEKEGRAVPQESSSSCSSSSSGNLEIMKLESSYTVKGIFPTE
;
A
#
# COMPACT_ATOMS: atom_id res chain seq x y z
N ASP A 1 5.93 -4.94 11.73
CA ASP A 1 5.27 -5.67 12.81
C ASP A 1 3.87 -6.14 12.42
N ASP A 2 3.11 -5.40 11.61
CA ASP A 2 1.88 -5.97 11.02
C ASP A 2 2.24 -6.95 9.89
N ASP A 3 1.83 -8.20 10.05
CA ASP A 3 2.13 -9.31 9.13
C ASP A 3 1.64 -9.03 7.71
N ILE A 4 0.44 -8.43 7.56
CA ILE A 4 -0.14 -8.15 6.24
C ILE A 4 0.66 -7.07 5.52
N ILE A 5 1.11 -6.04 6.24
CA ILE A 5 1.97 -5.00 5.67
C ILE A 5 3.34 -5.58 5.30
N GLN A 6 3.89 -6.47 6.13
CA GLN A 6 5.16 -7.14 5.83
C GLN A 6 5.05 -8.04 4.60
N ASP A 7 4.01 -8.86 4.51
CA ASP A 7 3.72 -9.71 3.36
C ASP A 7 3.51 -8.88 2.09
N PHE A 8 2.78 -7.76 2.18
CA PHE A 8 2.60 -6.82 1.07
C PHE A 8 3.95 -6.29 0.55
N LEU A 9 4.82 -5.84 1.47
CA LEU A 9 6.14 -5.34 1.12
C LEU A 9 7.05 -6.46 0.56
N TRP A 10 6.90 -7.69 1.03
CA TRP A 10 7.65 -8.84 0.53
C TRP A 10 7.19 -9.25 -0.88
N MET A 11 5.88 -9.24 -1.11
CA MET A 11 5.26 -9.51 -2.41
C MET A 11 5.66 -8.49 -3.47
N ASP A 12 5.93 -7.25 -3.07
CA ASP A 12 6.56 -6.24 -3.92
C ASP A 12 8.09 -6.43 -4.03
N CYS A 13 8.51 -7.61 -4.51
CA CYS A 13 9.92 -8.01 -4.58
C CYS A 13 10.76 -7.12 -5.53
N CYS A 14 10.10 -6.53 -6.53
CA CYS A 14 10.72 -5.61 -7.48
C CYS A 14 10.63 -4.15 -7.03
N CYS A 15 9.94 -3.89 -5.92
CA CYS A 15 9.84 -2.57 -5.33
C CYS A 15 9.15 -1.60 -6.35
N LYS A 16 8.00 -2.01 -6.89
CA LYS A 16 7.24 -1.27 -7.92
C LYS A 16 6.05 -0.49 -7.37
N ILE A 17 5.49 -0.91 -6.24
CA ILE A 17 4.27 -0.32 -5.64
C ILE A 17 4.62 0.40 -4.34
N ALA A 18 5.65 -0.10 -3.66
CA ALA A 18 6.19 0.44 -2.41
C ALA A 18 7.64 0.90 -2.60
N ASP A 19 8.00 1.42 -3.78
CA ASP A 19 9.34 1.99 -4.00
C ASP A 19 9.47 2.82 -5.27
N LYS A 20 10.00 4.03 -5.10
CA LYS A 20 11.34 4.41 -5.55
C LYS A 20 12.00 5.00 -4.28
N ALA A 21 13.14 4.46 -3.82
CA ALA A 21 13.87 4.85 -2.60
C ALA A 21 12.97 5.23 -1.41
N SER A 22 12.10 4.31 -0.98
CA SER A 22 11.22 4.50 0.18
C SER A 22 10.32 5.75 0.18
N TYR A 23 10.31 6.52 -0.91
CA TYR A 23 9.67 7.82 -0.97
C TYR A 23 8.16 7.69 -0.84
N LEU A 24 7.54 6.65 -1.41
CA LEU A 24 6.11 6.39 -1.25
C LEU A 24 5.72 6.06 0.20
N LEU A 25 6.58 5.33 0.92
CA LEU A 25 6.39 5.04 2.35
C LEU A 25 6.60 6.30 3.20
N ALA A 26 7.60 7.12 2.85
CA ALA A 26 7.80 8.42 3.49
C ALA A 26 6.61 9.37 3.22
N MET A 27 6.10 9.43 1.99
CA MET A 27 4.92 10.20 1.61
C MET A 27 3.68 9.74 2.40
N THR A 28 3.51 8.43 2.56
CA THR A 28 2.45 7.84 3.38
C THR A 28 2.50 8.37 4.82
N PHE A 29 3.68 8.36 5.44
CA PHE A 29 3.86 8.93 6.77
C PHE A 29 3.62 10.45 6.81
N ILE A 30 4.08 11.18 5.78
CA ILE A 30 3.84 12.62 5.65
C ILE A 30 2.35 12.93 5.54
N TYR A 31 1.58 12.11 4.83
CA TYR A 31 0.12 12.27 4.76
C TYR A 31 -0.54 12.03 6.11
N PHE A 32 -0.08 11.08 6.91
CA PHE A 32 -0.60 10.88 8.27
C PHE A 32 -0.38 12.12 9.12
N LYS A 33 0.82 12.72 9.03
CA LYS A 33 1.12 13.98 9.72
C LYS A 33 0.31 15.16 9.19
N ARG A 34 0.13 15.29 7.87
CA ARG A 34 -0.69 16.35 7.25
C ARG A 34 -2.18 16.22 7.59
N ALA A 35 -2.69 15.00 7.70
CA ALA A 35 -4.07 14.71 8.08
C ALA A 35 -4.33 14.87 9.59
N ASN A 36 -3.28 15.13 10.36
CA ASN A 36 -3.29 15.20 11.82
C ASN A 36 -3.94 13.96 12.46
N PHE A 37 -3.51 12.78 12.00
CA PHE A 37 -4.00 11.51 12.55
C PHE A 37 -3.54 11.32 14.00
N SER A 38 -4.49 10.90 14.83
CA SER A 38 -4.25 10.33 16.16
C SER A 38 -3.69 8.91 16.05
N LEU A 39 -3.07 8.38 17.11
CA LEU A 39 -2.53 7.00 17.09
C LEU A 39 -3.60 5.94 16.80
N SER A 40 -4.85 6.16 17.18
CA SER A 40 -5.98 5.28 16.83
C SER A 40 -6.29 5.24 15.33
N GLU A 41 -5.90 6.27 14.59
CA GLU A 41 -6.10 6.36 13.14
C GLU A 41 -4.93 5.73 12.35
N TYR A 42 -3.91 5.19 13.02
CA TYR A 42 -2.78 4.50 12.38
C TYR A 42 -3.18 3.05 12.05
N THR A 43 -4.21 2.93 11.22
CA THR A 43 -4.79 1.66 10.80
C THR A 43 -4.23 1.21 9.46
N ARG A 44 -4.32 -0.10 9.18
CA ARG A 44 -3.97 -0.67 7.86
C ARG A 44 -4.72 -0.01 6.71
N LEU A 45 -6.02 0.27 6.89
CA LEU A 45 -6.84 0.89 5.86
C LEU A 45 -6.30 2.28 5.52
N ASN A 46 -6.03 3.11 6.53
CA ASN A 46 -5.46 4.44 6.32
C ASN A 46 -4.06 4.38 5.69
N PHE A 47 -3.26 3.38 6.05
CA PHE A 47 -1.97 3.13 5.40
C PHE A 47 -2.14 2.87 3.90
N PHE A 48 -3.01 1.94 3.52
CA PHE A 48 -3.24 1.61 2.10
C PHE A 48 -3.87 2.77 1.33
N LEU A 49 -4.77 3.56 1.94
CA LEU A 49 -5.33 4.76 1.33
C LEU A 49 -4.25 5.80 1.01
N ALA A 50 -3.39 6.07 1.98
CA ALA A 50 -2.29 7.01 1.84
C ALA A 50 -1.24 6.52 0.82
N LEU A 51 -0.93 5.22 0.82
CA LEU A 51 -0.02 4.62 -0.16
C LEU A 51 -0.59 4.66 -1.58
N TYR A 52 -1.89 4.43 -1.72
CA TYR A 52 -2.59 4.53 -3.00
C TYR A 52 -2.60 5.97 -3.52
N LEU A 53 -2.82 6.96 -2.64
CA LEU A 53 -2.71 8.37 -2.98
C LEU A 53 -1.28 8.74 -3.41
N ALA A 54 -0.26 8.23 -2.71
CA ALA A 54 1.15 8.45 -3.08
C ALA A 54 1.47 7.89 -4.47
N ASN A 55 1.04 6.64 -4.75
CA ASN A 55 1.18 6.05 -6.08
C ASN A 55 0.44 6.86 -7.15
N THR A 56 -0.75 7.38 -6.85
CA THR A 56 -1.53 8.19 -7.79
C THR A 56 -0.84 9.51 -8.15
N VAL A 57 -0.03 10.05 -7.24
CA VAL A 57 0.70 11.32 -7.43
C VAL A 57 2.04 11.12 -8.13
N GLU A 58 2.78 10.08 -7.79
CA GLU A 58 4.19 9.92 -8.19
C GLU A 58 4.41 8.92 -9.33
N GLU A 59 3.57 7.89 -9.47
CA GLU A 59 3.78 6.82 -10.45
C GLU A 59 2.87 6.99 -11.68
N ASP A 60 3.51 7.10 -12.85
CA ASP A 60 2.82 7.16 -14.15
C ASP A 60 2.11 5.84 -14.50
N ASN A 61 2.56 4.71 -13.94
CA ASN A 61 1.98 3.41 -14.23
C ASN A 61 0.73 3.18 -13.39
N GLU A 62 -0.43 3.47 -13.97
CA GLU A 62 -1.73 3.38 -13.31
C GLU A 62 -2.15 1.95 -12.91
N GLU A 63 -1.57 0.90 -13.50
CA GLU A 63 -2.00 -0.47 -13.23
C GLU A 63 -1.42 -1.02 -11.92
N LEU A 64 -0.20 -0.62 -11.56
CA LEU A 64 0.51 -1.17 -10.39
C LEU A 64 -0.19 -0.86 -9.07
N LYS A 65 -0.79 0.34 -8.93
CA LYS A 65 -1.51 0.72 -7.70
C LYS A 65 -2.76 -0.13 -7.44
N TYR A 66 -3.31 -0.81 -8.45
CA TYR A 66 -4.46 -1.70 -8.27
C TYR A 66 -4.12 -2.97 -7.48
N GLU A 67 -2.84 -3.34 -7.41
CA GLU A 67 -2.36 -4.38 -6.49
C GLU A 67 -2.62 -4.03 -5.03
N ILE A 68 -2.92 -2.78 -4.66
CA ILE A 68 -3.27 -2.42 -3.27
C ILE A 68 -4.66 -2.95 -2.88
N PHE A 69 -5.61 -3.06 -3.81
CA PHE A 69 -7.00 -3.38 -3.46
C PHE A 69 -7.20 -4.74 -2.80
N PRO A 70 -6.62 -5.85 -3.28
CA PRO A 70 -6.79 -7.14 -2.63
C PRO A 70 -6.20 -7.18 -1.21
N TRP A 71 -5.16 -6.40 -0.92
CA TRP A 71 -4.54 -6.33 0.41
C TRP A 71 -5.37 -5.50 1.38
N ALA A 72 -5.91 -4.38 0.90
CA ALA A 72 -6.72 -3.48 1.73
C ALA A 72 -8.14 -4.01 1.97
N LEU A 73 -8.73 -4.69 0.98
CA LEU A 73 -10.17 -5.02 0.95
C LEU A 73 -10.46 -6.53 0.92
N GLY A 74 -9.43 -7.38 0.82
CA GLY A 74 -9.58 -8.84 0.76
C GLY A 74 -10.16 -9.34 -0.56
N THR A 75 -10.76 -10.53 -0.55
CA THR A 75 -11.22 -11.24 -1.76
C THR A 75 -12.39 -10.56 -2.48
N THR A 76 -13.17 -9.74 -1.78
CA THR A 76 -14.32 -8.99 -2.31
C THR A 76 -13.97 -7.60 -2.83
N TRP A 77 -12.67 -7.29 -2.97
CA TRP A 77 -12.15 -5.98 -3.36
C TRP A 77 -12.81 -5.40 -4.63
N ARG A 78 -13.18 -6.23 -5.61
CA ARG A 78 -13.84 -5.78 -6.85
C ARG A 78 -15.18 -5.08 -6.63
N LYS A 79 -15.85 -5.35 -5.52
CA LYS A 79 -17.10 -4.68 -5.14
C LYS A 79 -16.86 -3.48 -4.22
N LEU A 80 -15.78 -3.51 -3.44
CA LEU A 80 -15.47 -2.53 -2.41
C LEU A 80 -14.53 -1.40 -2.87
N PHE A 81 -13.83 -1.57 -4.00
CA PHE A 81 -12.89 -0.57 -4.49
C PHE A 81 -13.52 0.81 -4.72
N PRO A 82 -14.80 0.98 -5.16
CA PRO A 82 -15.36 2.31 -5.33
C PRO A 82 -15.42 3.09 -4.01
N ASP A 83 -15.72 2.41 -2.89
CA ASP A 83 -15.76 3.05 -1.58
C ASP A 83 -14.36 3.34 -1.05
N PHE A 84 -13.38 2.47 -1.33
CA PHE A 84 -11.97 2.76 -1.07
C PHE A 84 -11.50 4.04 -1.78
N ILE A 85 -11.90 4.24 -3.04
CA ILE A 85 -11.57 5.45 -3.79
C ILE A 85 -12.19 6.70 -3.16
N LYS A 86 -13.43 6.63 -2.67
CA LYS A 86 -14.05 7.73 -1.92
C LYS A 86 -13.27 8.06 -0.66
N LEU A 87 -12.89 7.05 0.12
CA LEU A 87 -12.10 7.25 1.35
C LEU A 87 -10.72 7.88 1.06
N ARG A 88 -10.12 7.55 -0.09
CA ARG A 88 -8.87 8.18 -0.55
C ARG A 88 -9.10 9.66 -0.85
N ASP A 89 -10.21 10.01 -1.48
CA ASP A 89 -10.56 11.41 -1.76
C ASP A 89 -10.82 12.19 -0.48
N GLU A 90 -11.50 11.58 0.51
CA GLU A 90 -11.63 12.17 1.86
C GLU A 90 -10.28 12.41 2.53
N LEU A 91 -9.32 11.47 2.40
CA LEU A 91 -7.95 11.69 2.88
C LEU A 91 -7.28 12.86 2.14
N TRP A 92 -7.44 12.96 0.82
CA TRP A 92 -6.85 14.03 0.02
C TRP A 92 -7.42 15.40 0.40
N ILE A 93 -8.73 15.48 0.66
CA ILE A 93 -9.40 16.66 1.20
C ILE A 93 -8.83 16.99 2.60
N ARG A 94 -8.70 15.98 3.47
CA ARG A 94 -8.22 16.14 4.85
C ARG A 94 -6.79 16.67 4.93
N ILE A 95 -5.92 16.33 4.00
CA ILE A 95 -4.56 16.92 3.90
C ILE A 95 -4.54 18.29 3.21
N GLY A 96 -5.71 18.89 2.93
CA GLY A 96 -5.85 20.19 2.28
C GLY A 96 -5.41 20.16 0.82
N TYR A 97 -5.63 19.05 0.13
CA TYR A 97 -5.17 18.79 -1.25
C TYR A 97 -3.65 18.81 -1.45
N ARG A 98 -2.87 18.92 -0.37
CA ARG A 98 -1.40 18.95 -0.40
C ARG A 98 -0.87 17.52 -0.51
N ALA A 99 -1.07 16.88 -1.67
CA ALA A 99 -0.53 15.55 -1.93
C ALA A 99 0.90 15.60 -2.49
N ILE A 100 1.32 16.71 -3.11
CA ILE A 100 2.71 16.85 -3.57
C ILE A 100 3.67 16.89 -2.37
N VAL A 101 4.71 16.07 -2.42
CA VAL A 101 5.75 16.00 -1.40
C VAL A 101 7.10 16.13 -2.09
N SER A 102 7.93 17.07 -1.61
CA SER A 102 9.28 17.22 -2.15
C SER A 102 10.19 16.11 -1.68
N ARG A 103 11.18 15.76 -2.51
CA ARG A 103 12.23 14.80 -2.16
C ARG A 103 12.87 15.10 -0.80
N ARG A 104 13.23 16.36 -0.55
CA ARG A 104 13.83 16.80 0.72
C ARG A 104 12.95 16.48 1.94
N CYS A 105 11.63 16.67 1.82
CA CYS A 105 10.70 16.40 2.92
C CYS A 105 10.68 14.90 3.27
N CYS A 106 10.77 14.03 2.27
CA CYS A 106 10.90 12.61 2.52
C CYS A 106 12.26 12.23 3.11
N GLU A 107 13.36 12.82 2.64
CA GLU A 107 14.70 12.61 3.20
C GLU A 107 14.75 12.99 4.69
N GLU A 108 14.11 14.10 5.08
CA GLU A 108 13.99 14.53 6.48
C GLU A 108 13.25 13.49 7.35
N VAL A 109 12.20 12.84 6.83
CA VAL A 109 11.48 11.76 7.55
C VAL A 109 12.32 10.49 7.64
N MET A 110 12.99 10.11 6.56
CA MET A 110 13.86 8.93 6.54
C MET A 110 15.05 9.08 7.50
N ALA A 111 15.56 10.31 7.66
CA ALA A 111 16.65 10.64 8.58
C ALA A 111 16.28 10.49 10.07
N ILE A 112 14.98 10.40 10.42
CA ILE A 112 14.55 10.19 11.82
C ILE A 112 15.00 8.81 12.32
N ALA A 113 14.92 7.78 11.46
CA ALA A 113 15.27 6.41 11.81
C ALA A 113 15.93 5.70 10.61
N PRO A 114 17.15 6.10 10.22
CA PRO A 114 17.77 5.68 8.95
C PRO A 114 18.12 4.19 8.91
N THR A 115 18.22 3.54 10.07
CA THR A 115 18.53 2.11 10.19
C THR A 115 17.32 1.20 9.95
N HIS A 116 16.11 1.76 9.80
CA HIS A 116 14.91 0.95 9.60
C HIS A 116 14.91 0.27 8.22
N TYR A 117 14.58 -1.03 8.18
CA TYR A 117 14.71 -1.87 6.98
C TYR A 117 13.89 -1.36 5.77
N ILE A 118 12.78 -0.66 6.00
CA ILE A 118 11.94 -0.12 4.93
C ILE A 118 12.67 0.92 4.07
N TRP A 119 13.71 1.57 4.62
CA TRP A 119 14.52 2.57 3.92
C TRP A 119 15.63 1.95 3.05
N GLN A 120 15.91 0.66 3.24
CA GLN A 120 16.91 -0.08 2.45
C GLN A 120 16.29 -0.71 1.18
N ARG A 121 15.01 -0.43 0.93
CA ARG A 121 14.27 -0.92 -0.23
C ARG A 121 14.54 -0.01 -1.43
N GLU A 122 15.38 -0.50 -2.34
CA GLU A 122 15.73 0.21 -3.57
C GLU A 122 15.25 -0.51 -4.83
N ARG A 123 14.71 0.29 -5.76
CA ARG A 123 14.30 -0.12 -7.11
C ARG A 123 15.51 -0.51 -7.91
N PRO A 124 15.55 -1.73 -8.46
CA PRO A 124 16.56 -2.06 -9.45
C PRO A 124 16.47 -1.11 -10.66
N PRO A 125 17.60 -0.65 -11.23
CA PRO A 125 17.60 0.25 -12.38
C PRO A 125 16.84 -0.28 -13.59
N HIS A 126 16.80 -1.61 -13.79
CA HIS A 126 16.07 -2.25 -14.89
C HIS A 126 14.53 -2.22 -14.73
N HIS A 127 14.04 -1.75 -13.58
CA HIS A 127 12.64 -1.40 -13.35
C HIS A 127 12.41 0.12 -13.28
N SER A 128 13.48 0.90 -13.43
CA SER A 128 13.42 2.35 -13.50
C SER A 128 13.31 2.79 -14.96
N GLY A 129 12.45 3.79 -15.22
CA GLY A 129 12.26 4.37 -16.54
C GLY A 129 10.83 4.28 -17.04
N ALA A 130 10.50 5.10 -18.03
CA ALA A 130 9.19 5.10 -18.66
C ALA A 130 9.09 3.92 -19.64
N VAL A 131 8.24 2.95 -19.33
CA VAL A 131 7.94 1.82 -20.22
C VAL A 131 6.64 2.09 -20.95
N ARG A 132 6.65 2.07 -22.29
CA ARG A 132 5.45 2.18 -23.10
C ARG A 132 4.91 0.78 -23.40
N ASN A 133 3.79 0.42 -22.76
CA ASN A 133 3.07 -0.81 -23.09
C ASN A 133 2.12 -0.55 -24.28
N TYR A 134 2.45 -1.11 -25.44
CA TYR A 134 1.59 -1.07 -26.63
C TYR A 134 0.55 -2.20 -26.62
N THR A 135 0.71 -3.20 -25.76
CA THR A 135 -0.19 -4.34 -25.62
C THR A 135 -1.20 -4.07 -24.52
N ARG A 136 -2.48 -3.92 -24.87
CA ARG A 136 -3.60 -3.60 -23.97
C ARG A 136 -4.05 -4.83 -23.14
N GLN A 137 -3.12 -5.56 -22.55
CA GLN A 137 -3.46 -6.63 -21.59
C GLN A 137 -3.44 -6.04 -20.19
N VAL A 138 -4.64 -5.76 -19.67
CA VAL A 138 -4.82 -5.29 -18.28
C VAL A 138 -4.37 -6.41 -17.35
N GLN A 139 -3.27 -6.19 -16.61
CA GLN A 139 -2.85 -7.14 -15.59
C GLN A 139 -3.80 -7.03 -14.39
N LEU A 140 -4.43 -8.15 -14.03
CA LEU A 140 -5.30 -8.21 -12.87
C LEU A 140 -4.47 -8.26 -11.58
N PRO A 141 -4.89 -7.56 -10.52
CA PRO A 141 -4.26 -7.64 -9.20
C PRO A 141 -4.13 -9.09 -8.74
N ARG A 142 -2.92 -9.51 -8.38
CA ARG A 142 -2.61 -10.87 -7.91
C ARG A 142 -3.02 -11.06 -6.46
N GLY A 143 -2.87 -10.01 -5.64
CA GLY A 143 -3.26 -10.02 -4.23
C GLY A 143 -2.47 -10.98 -3.34
N PRO A 144 -2.92 -11.20 -2.08
CA PRO A 144 -2.15 -11.91 -1.06
C PRO A 144 -2.07 -13.43 -1.25
N THR A 145 -2.97 -14.03 -2.03
CA THR A 145 -3.06 -15.49 -2.19
C THR A 145 -2.23 -16.04 -3.35
N ALA A 146 -1.57 -15.17 -4.12
CA ALA A 146 -0.74 -15.56 -5.27
C ALA A 146 0.75 -15.47 -4.92
N SER A 147 1.60 -16.28 -5.58
CA SER A 147 3.06 -16.17 -5.41
C SER A 147 3.59 -14.82 -5.94
N PRO A 148 4.73 -14.28 -5.46
CA PRO A 148 5.33 -13.06 -5.99
C PRO A 148 5.55 -13.13 -7.51
N ALA A 149 5.60 -11.97 -8.18
CA ALA A 149 5.94 -11.94 -9.60
C ALA A 149 7.40 -12.30 -9.78
N LYS A 150 7.68 -13.40 -10.48
CA LYS A 150 9.05 -13.79 -10.80
C LYS A 150 9.64 -12.78 -11.78
N CYS A 151 10.67 -12.06 -11.36
CA CYS A 151 11.44 -11.20 -12.25
C CYS A 151 12.78 -11.87 -12.53
N LEU A 152 12.96 -12.35 -13.76
CA LEU A 152 14.16 -13.08 -14.18
C LEU A 152 15.45 -12.24 -14.08
N LEU A 153 15.35 -10.91 -14.06
CA LEU A 153 16.49 -10.02 -13.86
C LEU A 153 16.82 -9.87 -12.36
N CYS A 154 15.82 -9.61 -11.52
CA CYS A 154 15.98 -9.61 -10.05
C CYS A 154 16.39 -10.98 -9.48
N GLU A 155 15.95 -12.09 -10.08
CA GLU A 155 16.33 -13.44 -9.66
C GLU A 155 17.80 -13.74 -9.98
N LYS A 156 18.31 -13.23 -11.11
CA LYS A 156 19.71 -13.42 -11.54
C LYS A 156 20.70 -12.52 -10.78
N GLU A 157 20.26 -11.34 -10.35
CA GLU A 157 21.08 -10.41 -9.55
C GLU A 157 21.18 -10.81 -8.07
N GLY A 158 20.47 -11.86 -7.63
CA GLY A 158 20.71 -12.53 -6.35
C GLY A 158 20.66 -11.61 -5.13
N ARG A 159 19.46 -11.17 -4.71
CA ARG A 159 19.30 -10.76 -3.31
C ARG A 159 19.36 -12.01 -2.43
N ALA A 160 20.56 -12.34 -1.93
CA ALA A 160 20.68 -13.21 -0.77
C ALA A 160 20.04 -12.48 0.42
N VAL A 161 18.87 -12.96 0.86
CA VAL A 161 18.26 -12.61 2.15
C VAL A 161 18.53 -13.77 3.10
N PRO A 162 18.83 -13.52 4.40
CA PRO A 162 19.19 -14.57 5.35
C PRO A 162 18.13 -15.68 5.40
N GLN A 163 18.58 -16.89 5.12
CA GLN A 163 17.80 -18.10 5.20
C GLN A 163 17.76 -18.54 6.67
N GLU A 164 16.74 -18.13 7.43
CA GLU A 164 16.47 -18.79 8.70
C GLU A 164 15.96 -20.21 8.44
N SER A 165 16.61 -21.14 9.12
CA SER A 165 16.56 -22.56 8.87
C SER A 165 15.31 -23.19 9.51
N SER A 166 14.50 -23.82 8.66
CA SER A 166 13.59 -24.95 8.91
C SER A 166 13.22 -25.35 10.35
N SER A 167 11.91 -25.42 10.59
CA SER A 167 11.34 -26.60 11.27
C SER A 167 9.91 -26.85 10.78
N SER A 168 9.74 -27.93 10.03
CA SER A 168 8.45 -28.49 9.66
C SER A 168 7.79 -29.11 10.90
N CYS A 169 6.57 -28.69 11.22
CA CYS A 169 5.67 -29.49 12.05
C CYS A 169 4.24 -29.39 11.50
N SER A 170 3.75 -30.52 10.99
CA SER A 170 2.36 -30.73 10.62
C SER A 170 1.49 -30.71 11.87
N SER A 171 0.39 -29.96 11.87
CA SER A 171 -0.77 -30.23 12.72
C SER A 171 -2.02 -29.58 12.13
N SER A 172 -3.02 -30.41 11.86
CA SER A 172 -4.35 -30.04 11.42
C SER A 172 -5.18 -29.52 12.60
N SER A 173 -5.91 -28.41 12.43
CA SER A 173 -7.12 -28.16 13.22
C SER A 173 -8.02 -27.12 12.56
N SER A 174 -9.24 -27.54 12.27
CA SER A 174 -10.37 -26.70 11.85
C SER A 174 -10.70 -25.66 12.93
N GLY A 175 -10.94 -24.41 12.53
CA GLY A 175 -11.40 -23.34 13.42
C GLY A 175 -12.19 -22.29 12.64
N ASN A 176 -13.43 -22.04 13.09
CA ASN A 176 -14.42 -21.14 12.49
C ASN A 176 -13.91 -19.70 12.32
N LEU A 177 -14.23 -19.09 11.18
CA LEU A 177 -14.04 -17.65 10.93
C LEU A 177 -15.30 -16.89 11.40
N GLU A 178 -15.21 -16.23 12.56
CA GLU A 178 -16.22 -15.28 13.01
C GLU A 178 -16.20 -14.02 12.14
N ILE A 179 -17.36 -13.72 11.55
CA ILE A 179 -17.63 -12.50 10.79
C ILE A 179 -17.84 -11.36 11.80
N MET A 180 -16.92 -10.40 11.86
CA MET A 180 -17.21 -9.11 12.49
C MET A 180 -18.13 -8.30 11.58
N LYS A 181 -19.41 -8.28 11.96
CA LYS A 181 -20.48 -7.48 11.36
C LYS A 181 -20.21 -6.00 11.62
N LEU A 182 -20.04 -5.22 10.55
CA LEU A 182 -19.99 -3.77 10.61
C LEU A 182 -21.42 -3.24 10.84
N GLU A 183 -21.76 -2.91 12.09
CA GLU A 183 -23.01 -2.20 12.40
C GLU A 183 -22.81 -0.70 12.19
N SER A 184 -23.44 -0.19 11.12
CA SER A 184 -23.55 1.22 10.80
C SER A 184 -24.64 1.84 11.68
N SER A 185 -24.28 2.82 12.50
CA SER A 185 -25.25 3.69 13.17
C SER A 185 -24.73 5.13 13.19
N TYR A 186 -24.98 5.85 12.10
CA TYR A 186 -24.92 7.31 12.09
C TYR A 186 -26.16 7.83 11.38
N THR A 187 -27.16 8.22 12.16
CA THR A 187 -28.35 8.92 11.69
C THR A 187 -28.01 10.41 11.57
N VAL A 188 -28.01 10.95 10.35
CA VAL A 188 -27.95 12.40 10.14
C VAL A 188 -29.38 12.93 10.08
N LYS A 189 -29.77 13.68 11.12
CA LYS A 189 -30.91 14.62 11.12
C LYS A 189 -30.36 16.03 10.92
N GLY A 190 -30.98 16.84 10.07
CA GLY A 190 -30.75 18.29 9.97
C GLY A 190 -30.85 18.80 8.54
N ILE A 191 -32.04 19.16 8.05
CA ILE A 191 -32.59 20.53 7.99
C ILE A 191 -32.04 21.32 6.77
N PHE A 192 -32.88 21.49 5.76
CA PHE A 192 -32.72 22.48 4.68
C PHE A 192 -33.44 23.78 5.08
N PRO A 193 -32.84 24.98 4.89
CA PRO A 193 -33.59 26.21 4.81
C PRO A 193 -34.02 26.48 3.37
N THR A 194 -35.29 26.84 3.21
CA THR A 194 -35.84 27.49 2.02
C THR A 194 -35.47 28.97 2.00
N GLU A 195 -34.96 29.44 0.88
CA GLU A 195 -35.32 30.74 0.30
C GLU A 195 -35.30 30.62 -1.23
#